data_AF-A0A0S2LNC9-F1
#
_entry.id   AF-A0A0S2LNC9-F1
#
_cell.length_a   1.000
_cell.length_b   1.000
_cell.length_c   1.000
_cell.angle_alpha   90.00
_cell.angle_beta   90.00
_cell.angle_gamma   90.00
#
_symmetry.space_group_name_H-M   'P 1'
#
loop_
_entity.id
_entity.type
_entity.pdbx_description
1 polymer ?
#
loop_
_entity_poly.entity_id
_entity_poly.type
_entity_poly.pdbx_seq_one_letter_code
_entity_poly.pdbx_strand_id
1 'polypeptide(L)'
;MPSSNNLKNKANLFDLTIKSGLYSITCIPLQKHYMGQSSYVTRRLNAHKSMLKRGCHENKALQDDYNKYGKNNFLFQKLLLGVGLPKNKLEKLEVRVLETLPPECRYNMYANWRKRESATNPFFCKKHTSEARRMQSDARKGLNSNFSGHTQSNEVKKIISQQNSGKKIE
;
A
#
# COMPACT_ATOMS: atom_id res chain seq x y z
N MET A 1 -56.42 11.76 -21.86
CA MET A 1 -55.03 12.24 -21.96
C MET A 1 -54.62 12.85 -20.62
N PRO A 2 -54.01 12.10 -19.70
CA PRO A 2 -53.34 12.68 -18.54
C PRO A 2 -51.85 12.85 -18.84
N SER A 3 -51.45 14.11 -18.78
CA SER A 3 -50.12 14.70 -18.73
C SER A 3 -49.01 13.83 -18.14
N SER A 4 -47.91 13.80 -18.88
CA SER A 4 -46.58 13.29 -18.53
C SER A 4 -46.05 13.87 -17.22
N ASN A 5 -45.94 13.01 -16.19
CA ASN A 5 -45.25 13.34 -14.96
C ASN A 5 -43.73 13.38 -15.20
N ASN A 6 -43.19 14.59 -15.09
CA ASN A 6 -41.81 14.96 -15.33
C ASN A 6 -40.92 14.46 -14.18
N LEU A 7 -40.31 13.27 -14.32
CA LEU A 7 -39.34 12.68 -13.37
C LEU A 7 -37.97 13.39 -13.39
N LYS A 8 -37.95 14.72 -13.28
CA LYS A 8 -36.73 15.56 -13.29
C LYS A 8 -36.27 15.99 -11.90
N ASN A 9 -36.34 15.10 -10.92
CA ASN A 9 -35.60 15.29 -9.65
C ASN A 9 -35.20 13.92 -9.09
N LYS A 10 -34.12 13.35 -9.64
CA LYS A 10 -33.39 12.28 -8.95
C LYS A 10 -32.56 12.93 -7.85
N ALA A 11 -33.21 13.28 -6.74
CA ALA A 11 -32.48 13.48 -5.49
C ALA A 11 -31.77 12.15 -5.21
N ASN A 12 -30.44 12.13 -5.31
CA ASN A 12 -29.68 10.94 -4.94
C ASN A 12 -29.97 10.67 -3.46
N LEU A 13 -30.42 9.46 -3.14
CA LEU A 13 -30.74 9.03 -1.77
C LEU A 13 -29.55 9.19 -0.81
N PHE A 14 -28.34 9.23 -1.35
CA PHE A 14 -27.10 9.47 -0.62
C PHE A 14 -26.33 10.61 -1.27
N ASP A 15 -25.76 11.49 -0.44
CA ASP A 15 -24.79 12.45 -0.90
C ASP A 15 -23.53 11.71 -1.36
N LEU A 16 -23.37 11.57 -2.67
CA LEU A 16 -22.30 10.81 -3.31
C LEU A 16 -20.95 11.54 -3.28
N THR A 17 -20.83 12.66 -2.56
CA THR A 17 -19.56 13.35 -2.31
C THR A 17 -18.67 12.58 -1.31
N ILE A 18 -18.51 11.28 -1.53
CA ILE A 18 -17.57 10.45 -0.79
C ILE A 18 -16.16 10.92 -1.13
N LYS A 19 -15.61 11.71 -0.21
CA LYS A 19 -14.25 12.22 -0.27
C LYS A 19 -13.27 11.18 0.27
N SER A 20 -13.41 10.78 1.53
CA SER A 20 -12.57 9.77 2.19
C SER A 20 -13.29 8.44 2.36
N GLY A 21 -12.55 7.36 2.56
CA GLY A 21 -13.10 6.02 2.79
C GLY A 21 -12.27 4.93 2.12
N LEU A 22 -12.87 3.74 2.00
CA LEU A 22 -12.31 2.62 1.26
C LEU A 22 -12.73 2.65 -0.22
N TYR A 23 -11.94 1.94 -1.03
CA TYR A 23 -12.23 1.64 -2.42
C TYR A 23 -11.76 0.25 -2.80
N SER A 24 -12.27 -0.23 -3.93
CA SER A 24 -11.83 -1.48 -4.55
C SER A 24 -11.51 -1.28 -6.03
N ILE A 25 -10.58 -2.11 -6.51
CA ILE A 25 -10.31 -2.32 -7.93
C ILE A 25 -10.45 -3.82 -8.17
N THR A 26 -11.44 -4.23 -8.94
CA THR A 26 -11.79 -5.64 -9.15
C THR A 26 -11.49 -6.06 -10.57
N CYS A 27 -10.70 -7.13 -10.74
CA CYS A 27 -10.59 -7.86 -12.00
C CYS A 27 -11.78 -8.81 -12.10
N ILE A 28 -12.72 -8.52 -12.99
CA ILE A 28 -13.99 -9.26 -13.11
C ILE A 28 -13.75 -10.74 -13.49
N PRO A 29 -12.90 -11.08 -14.48
CA PRO A 29 -12.67 -12.47 -14.86
C PRO A 29 -12.07 -13.33 -13.75
N LEU A 30 -11.23 -12.76 -12.89
CA LEU A 30 -10.54 -13.49 -11.82
C LEU A 30 -11.23 -13.38 -10.46
N GLN A 31 -12.24 -12.52 -10.33
CA GLN A 31 -12.84 -12.16 -9.04
C GLN A 31 -11.78 -11.79 -8.00
N LYS A 32 -10.77 -11.03 -8.43
CA LYS A 32 -9.62 -10.63 -7.62
C LYS A 32 -9.67 -9.14 -7.33
N HIS A 33 -9.42 -8.77 -6.08
CA HIS A 33 -9.68 -7.43 -5.57
C HIS A 33 -8.43 -6.77 -5.01
N TYR A 34 -8.18 -5.53 -5.40
CA TYR A 34 -7.27 -4.64 -4.69
C TYR A 34 -8.11 -3.74 -3.79
N MET A 35 -7.85 -3.79 -2.50
CA MET A 35 -8.53 -2.97 -1.50
C MET A 35 -7.58 -1.88 -1.03
N GLY A 36 -8.09 -0.67 -0.86
CA GLY A 36 -7.30 0.41 -0.29
C GLY A 36 -8.18 1.46 0.37
N GLN A 37 -7.55 2.32 1.16
CA GLN A 37 -8.18 3.48 1.78
C GLN A 37 -7.56 4.80 1.31
N SER A 38 -8.31 5.89 1.40
CA SER A 38 -7.78 7.22 1.15
C SER A 38 -8.58 8.31 1.85
N SER A 39 -7.92 9.42 2.17
CA SER A 39 -8.59 10.68 2.50
C SER A 39 -9.25 11.35 1.28
N TYR A 40 -8.84 10.95 0.06
CA TYR A 40 -9.47 11.38 -1.19
C TYR A 40 -9.56 10.22 -2.21
N VAL A 41 -10.58 9.40 -2.05
CA VAL A 41 -10.82 8.16 -2.82
C VAL A 41 -10.88 8.41 -4.32
N THR A 42 -11.65 9.41 -4.77
CA THR A 42 -11.77 9.73 -6.21
C THR A 42 -10.41 10.01 -6.84
N ARG A 43 -9.59 10.84 -6.19
CA ARG A 43 -8.24 11.17 -6.66
C ARG A 43 -7.35 9.93 -6.68
N ARG A 44 -7.42 9.09 -5.65
CA ARG A 44 -6.61 7.86 -5.56
C ARG A 44 -7.00 6.84 -6.63
N LEU A 45 -8.28 6.60 -6.87
CA LEU A 45 -8.76 5.72 -7.95
C LEU A 45 -8.33 6.21 -9.33
N ASN A 46 -8.44 7.51 -9.59
CA ASN A 46 -7.97 8.11 -10.86
C ASN A 46 -6.46 7.92 -11.04
N ALA A 47 -5.67 8.08 -9.97
CA ALA A 47 -4.23 7.81 -10.01
C ALA A 47 -3.93 6.35 -10.36
N HIS A 48 -4.60 5.38 -9.70
CA HIS A 48 -4.45 3.96 -10.03
C HIS A 48 -4.81 3.67 -11.49
N LYS A 49 -5.95 4.20 -11.97
CA LYS A 49 -6.39 4.03 -13.36
C LYS A 49 -5.36 4.58 -14.35
N SER A 50 -4.79 5.74 -14.06
CA SER A 50 -3.73 6.34 -14.88
C SER A 50 -2.45 5.50 -14.86
N MET A 51 -2.02 5.03 -13.69
CA MET A 51 -0.83 4.18 -13.56
C MET A 51 -0.98 2.86 -14.33
N LEU A 52 -2.14 2.20 -14.19
CA LEU A 52 -2.46 0.96 -14.90
C LEU A 52 -2.44 1.16 -16.42
N LYS A 53 -3.06 2.25 -16.90
CA LYS A 53 -3.04 2.61 -18.32
C LYS A 53 -1.62 2.84 -18.86
N ARG A 54 -0.72 3.39 -18.05
CA ARG A 54 0.69 3.66 -18.43
C ARG A 54 1.62 2.48 -18.20
N GLY A 55 1.16 1.36 -17.63
CA GLY A 55 2.02 0.20 -17.35
C GLY A 55 2.97 0.39 -16.15
N CYS A 56 2.72 1.36 -15.27
CA CYS A 56 3.65 1.74 -14.19
C CYS A 56 3.04 1.56 -12.79
N HIS A 57 2.08 0.66 -12.64
CA HIS A 57 1.42 0.41 -11.36
C HIS A 57 2.34 -0.34 -10.38
N GLU A 58 2.32 0.05 -9.10
CA GLU A 58 3.20 -0.51 -8.06
C GLU A 58 2.96 -2.01 -7.78
N ASN A 59 1.70 -2.43 -7.89
CA ASN A 59 1.32 -3.83 -7.81
C ASN A 59 1.44 -4.49 -9.19
N LYS A 60 2.50 -5.29 -9.38
CA LYS A 60 2.81 -5.98 -10.64
C LYS A 60 1.71 -6.97 -11.04
N ALA A 61 1.23 -7.81 -10.12
CA ALA A 61 0.17 -8.77 -10.41
C ALA A 61 -1.11 -8.08 -10.92
N LEU A 62 -1.50 -6.96 -10.31
CA LEU A 62 -2.62 -6.16 -10.79
C LEU A 62 -2.35 -5.55 -12.17
N GLN A 63 -1.12 -5.08 -12.42
CA GLN A 63 -0.72 -4.53 -13.73
C GLN A 63 -0.75 -5.60 -14.83
N ASP A 64 -0.22 -6.79 -14.55
CA ASP A 64 -0.14 -7.90 -15.48
C ASP A 64 -1.54 -8.38 -15.87
N ASP A 65 -2.43 -8.55 -14.88
CA ASP A 65 -3.84 -8.87 -15.14
C ASP A 65 -4.55 -7.74 -15.89
N TYR A 66 -4.25 -6.47 -15.59
CA TYR A 66 -4.80 -5.34 -16.33
C TYR A 66 -4.37 -5.32 -17.80
N ASN A 67 -3.12 -5.67 -18.07
CA ASN A 67 -2.61 -5.81 -19.44
C ASN A 67 -3.25 -7.01 -20.15
N LYS A 68 -3.44 -8.13 -19.44
CA LYS A 68 -3.99 -9.37 -19.98
C LYS A 68 -5.49 -9.28 -20.29
N TYR A 69 -6.30 -8.79 -19.36
CA TYR A 69 -7.76 -8.76 -19.50
C TYR A 69 -8.26 -7.42 -20.05
N GLY A 70 -7.45 -6.36 -19.99
CA GLY A 70 -7.80 -5.06 -20.52
C GLY A 70 -8.76 -4.26 -19.62
N LYS A 71 -8.81 -2.95 -19.87
CA LYS A 71 -9.51 -1.96 -19.01
C LYS A 71 -11.00 -2.22 -18.77
N ASN A 72 -11.70 -2.86 -19.72
CA ASN A 72 -13.15 -3.07 -19.64
C ASN A 72 -13.51 -4.20 -18.66
N ASN A 73 -12.53 -5.03 -18.30
CA ASN A 73 -12.67 -6.12 -17.33
C ASN A 73 -12.29 -5.69 -15.91
N PHE A 74 -12.10 -4.39 -15.67
CA PHE A 74 -11.75 -3.83 -14.37
C PHE A 74 -12.81 -2.86 -13.88
N LEU A 75 -13.27 -3.10 -12.65
CA LEU A 75 -14.27 -2.29 -11.98
C LEU A 75 -13.61 -1.49 -10.85
N PHE A 76 -13.76 -0.16 -10.89
CA PHE A 76 -13.20 0.76 -9.90
C PHE A 76 -14.36 1.33 -9.07
N GLN A 77 -14.40 1.02 -7.77
CA GLN A 77 -15.55 1.36 -6.92
C GLN A 77 -15.13 2.12 -5.67
N LYS A 78 -15.94 3.12 -5.32
CA LYS A 78 -15.91 3.74 -4.00
C LYS A 78 -16.79 2.92 -3.08
N LEU A 79 -16.33 2.66 -1.86
CA LEU A 79 -17.13 1.96 -0.86
C LEU A 79 -17.64 2.98 0.15
N LEU A 80 -18.90 2.83 0.59
CA LEU A 80 -19.47 3.64 1.67
C LEU A 80 -18.80 3.37 3.02
N LEU A 81 -18.00 2.31 3.09
CA LEU A 81 -17.32 1.87 4.29
C LEU A 81 -16.17 2.82 4.66
N GLY A 82 -16.19 3.25 5.92
CA GLY A 82 -15.15 4.11 6.50
C GLY A 82 -15.21 5.57 6.07
N VAL A 83 -16.28 6.01 5.39
CA VAL A 83 -16.42 7.42 4.98
C VAL A 83 -16.33 8.35 6.20
N GLY A 84 -15.53 9.42 6.06
CA GLY A 84 -15.32 10.41 7.13
C GLY A 84 -14.40 9.96 8.27
N LEU A 85 -13.94 8.70 8.30
CA LEU A 85 -13.09 8.23 9.37
C LEU A 85 -11.64 8.75 9.25
N PRO A 86 -10.95 8.96 10.39
CA PRO A 86 -9.53 9.28 10.41
C PRO A 86 -8.69 8.10 9.91
N LYS A 87 -7.49 8.41 9.40
CA LYS A 87 -6.55 7.45 8.76
C LYS A 87 -6.29 6.20 9.61
N ASN A 88 -6.08 6.34 10.91
CA ASN A 88 -5.81 5.20 11.80
C ASN A 88 -6.98 4.21 11.89
N LYS A 89 -8.23 4.71 11.86
CA LYS A 89 -9.43 3.86 11.82
C LYS A 89 -9.61 3.23 10.44
N LEU A 90 -9.34 3.97 9.36
CA LEU A 90 -9.35 3.46 7.99
C LEU A 90 -8.37 2.31 7.79
N GLU A 91 -7.13 2.45 8.27
CA GLU A 91 -6.12 1.40 8.18
C GLU A 91 -6.56 0.12 8.91
N LYS A 92 -7.12 0.24 10.12
CA LYS A 92 -7.66 -0.92 10.85
C LYS A 92 -8.82 -1.57 10.11
N LEU A 93 -9.66 -0.75 9.47
CA LEU A 93 -10.82 -1.23 8.73
C LEU A 93 -10.40 -1.96 7.45
N GLU A 94 -9.45 -1.41 6.69
CA GLU A 94 -8.85 -2.05 5.51
C GLU A 94 -8.28 -3.43 5.86
N VAL A 95 -7.52 -3.53 6.95
CA VAL A 95 -6.98 -4.80 7.44
C VAL A 95 -8.10 -5.83 7.69
N ARG A 96 -9.16 -5.44 8.42
CA ARG A 96 -10.29 -6.35 8.69
C ARG A 96 -10.97 -6.82 7.41
N VAL A 97 -11.17 -5.93 6.46
CA VAL A 97 -11.78 -6.29 5.17
C VAL A 97 -10.88 -7.27 4.42
N LEU A 98 -9.57 -7.04 4.40
CA LEU A 98 -8.61 -7.96 3.79
C LEU A 98 -8.49 -9.30 4.51
N GLU A 99 -8.73 -9.36 5.81
CA GLU A 99 -8.78 -10.61 6.60
C GLU A 99 -10.04 -11.44 6.28
N THR A 100 -11.13 -10.81 5.84
CA THR A 100 -12.34 -11.51 5.37
C THR A 100 -12.23 -12.07 3.95
N LEU A 101 -11.21 -11.66 3.19
CA LEU A 101 -11.00 -12.10 1.80
C LEU A 101 -9.91 -13.18 1.73
N PRO A 102 -10.16 -14.29 1.00
CA PRO A 102 -9.13 -15.29 0.74
C PRO A 102 -7.88 -14.68 0.06
N PRO A 103 -6.65 -15.12 0.39
CA PRO A 103 -5.41 -14.58 -0.19
C PRO A 103 -5.32 -14.63 -1.73
N GLU A 104 -5.89 -15.66 -2.35
CA GLU A 104 -5.95 -15.86 -3.79
C GLU A 104 -6.84 -14.82 -4.49
N CYS A 105 -7.89 -14.36 -3.80
CA CYS A 105 -8.85 -13.37 -4.29
C CYS A 105 -8.39 -11.92 -4.05
N ARG A 106 -7.17 -11.68 -3.55
CA ARG A 106 -6.67 -10.32 -3.32
C ARG A 106 -5.37 -10.01 -4.07
N TYR A 107 -5.27 -8.79 -4.56
CA TYR A 107 -4.02 -8.24 -5.08
C TYR A 107 -3.11 -7.72 -3.97
N ASN A 108 -3.68 -7.30 -2.83
CA ASN A 108 -2.90 -6.88 -1.66
C ASN A 108 -2.04 -8.05 -1.15
N MET A 109 -0.72 -7.86 -1.14
CA MET A 109 0.23 -8.88 -0.69
C MET A 109 0.08 -9.21 0.80
N TYR A 110 -0.29 -8.22 1.61
CA TYR A 110 -0.49 -8.36 3.05
C TYR A 110 -1.87 -7.81 3.43
N ALA A 111 -2.54 -8.47 4.37
CA ALA A 111 -3.70 -7.89 5.06
C ALA A 111 -3.25 -6.73 5.96
N ASN A 112 -2.14 -6.92 6.69
CA ASN A 112 -1.53 -5.89 7.53
C ASN A 112 -0.04 -5.73 7.22
N TRP A 113 0.32 -4.65 6.53
CA TRP A 113 1.70 -4.38 6.14
C TRP A 113 2.66 -4.13 7.33
N ARG A 114 2.14 -3.78 8.52
CA ARG A 114 2.95 -3.60 9.74
C ARG A 114 3.29 -4.93 10.41
N LYS A 115 2.43 -5.94 10.24
CA LYS A 115 2.69 -7.32 10.67
C LYS A 115 3.18 -8.10 9.46
N ARG A 116 4.36 -7.74 8.95
CA ARG A 116 5.05 -8.61 7.97
C ARG A 116 5.38 -9.87 8.73
N GLU A 117 4.57 -10.91 8.55
CA GLU A 117 4.88 -12.20 9.12
C GLU A 117 6.26 -12.61 8.62
N SER A 118 7.08 -12.98 9.58
CA SER A 118 8.42 -13.53 9.46
C SER A 118 8.66 -14.35 8.20
N ALA A 119 7.70 -15.21 7.86
CA ALA A 119 7.79 -16.12 6.73
C ALA A 119 7.92 -15.43 5.36
N THR A 120 7.42 -14.20 5.17
CA THR A 120 7.49 -13.53 3.86
C THR A 120 8.82 -12.83 3.59
N ASN A 121 9.68 -12.64 4.60
CA ASN A 121 11.03 -12.16 4.40
C ASN A 121 11.98 -13.38 4.38
N PRO A 122 12.62 -13.70 3.22
CA PRO A 122 13.54 -14.83 3.12
C PRO A 122 14.69 -14.79 4.14
N PHE A 123 15.03 -13.59 4.61
CA PHE A 123 16.10 -13.34 5.58
C PHE A 123 15.60 -13.21 7.03
N PHE A 124 14.31 -13.39 7.30
CA PHE A 124 13.81 -13.34 8.67
C PHE A 124 14.42 -14.46 9.52
N CYS A 125 14.98 -14.11 10.67
CA CYS A 125 15.74 -15.01 11.55
C CYS A 125 16.94 -15.73 10.89
N LYS A 126 17.35 -15.34 9.68
CA LYS A 126 18.57 -15.86 9.05
C LYS A 126 19.74 -14.95 9.45
N LYS A 127 20.76 -15.50 10.10
CA LYS A 127 22.05 -14.83 10.26
C LYS A 127 22.93 -15.19 9.05
N HIS A 128 23.69 -14.23 8.52
CA HIS A 128 24.72 -14.55 7.52
C HIS A 128 25.65 -15.65 8.05
N THR A 129 26.05 -16.56 7.17
CA THR A 129 27.10 -17.53 7.47
C THR A 129 28.39 -16.79 7.82
N SER A 130 29.24 -17.40 8.65
CA SER A 130 30.55 -16.85 8.99
C SER A 130 31.39 -16.58 7.73
N GLU A 131 31.32 -17.49 6.76
CA GLU A 131 31.97 -17.38 5.46
C GLU A 131 31.46 -16.18 4.65
N ALA A 132 30.14 -16.01 4.47
CA ALA A 132 29.58 -14.88 3.73
C ALA A 132 29.92 -13.54 4.40
N ARG A 133 29.89 -13.49 5.75
CA ARG A 133 30.33 -12.31 6.51
C ARG A 133 31.81 -12.01 6.27
N ARG A 134 32.66 -13.05 6.22
CA ARG A 134 34.09 -12.92 5.92
C ARG A 134 34.33 -12.42 4.50
N MET A 135 33.69 -12.99 3.49
CA MET A 135 33.80 -12.53 2.09
C MET A 135 33.39 -11.06 1.94
N GLN A 136 32.30 -10.64 2.58
CA GLN A 136 31.89 -9.22 2.60
C GLN A 136 32.93 -8.33 3.31
N SER A 137 33.57 -8.83 4.36
CA SER A 137 34.64 -8.11 5.06
C SER A 137 35.89 -7.98 4.18
N ASP A 138 36.31 -9.06 3.53
CA ASP A 138 37.49 -9.10 2.68
C ASP A 138 37.30 -8.21 1.44
N ALA A 139 36.12 -8.22 0.82
CA ALA A 139 35.78 -7.33 -0.29
C ALA A 139 35.76 -5.83 0.09
N ARG A 140 35.49 -5.51 1.36
CA ARG A 140 35.53 -4.12 1.88
C ARG A 140 36.91 -3.72 2.39
N LYS A 141 37.82 -4.68 2.58
CA LYS A 141 39.13 -4.43 3.17
C LYS A 141 39.96 -3.57 2.23
N GLY A 142 40.40 -2.41 2.70
CA GLY A 142 41.17 -1.44 1.92
C GLY A 142 40.34 -0.41 1.16
N LEU A 143 39.01 -0.55 1.13
CA LEU A 143 38.13 0.52 0.64
C LEU A 143 37.91 1.55 1.75
N ASN A 144 38.16 2.81 1.44
CA ASN A 144 37.80 3.90 2.33
C ASN A 144 36.28 3.99 2.45
N SER A 145 35.80 4.21 3.68
CA SER A 145 34.41 4.60 3.89
C SER A 145 34.12 5.87 3.08
N ASN A 146 32.91 5.97 2.52
CA ASN A 146 32.44 7.21 1.88
C ASN A 146 32.43 8.40 2.86
N PHE A 147 32.57 8.15 4.17
CA PHE A 147 32.71 9.16 5.21
C PHE A 147 34.16 9.41 5.65
N SER A 148 35.17 8.81 5.00
CA SER A 148 36.56 9.10 5.33
C SER A 148 36.86 10.58 5.04
N GLY A 149 37.54 11.25 5.97
CA GLY A 149 37.80 12.70 5.91
C GLY A 149 36.64 13.59 6.37
N HIS A 150 35.44 13.07 6.60
CA HIS A 150 34.32 13.84 7.12
C HIS A 150 34.23 13.72 8.66
N THR A 151 34.26 14.86 9.36
CA THR A 151 34.07 14.91 10.81
C THR A 151 32.71 15.48 11.16
N GLN A 152 31.91 14.74 11.91
CA GLN A 152 30.62 15.23 12.41
C GLN A 152 30.83 16.29 13.50
N SER A 153 30.00 17.34 13.49
CA SER A 153 30.01 18.36 14.53
C SER A 153 29.61 17.78 15.89
N ASN A 154 30.04 18.43 16.98
CA ASN A 154 29.71 17.97 18.33
C ASN A 154 28.20 18.03 18.60
N GLU A 155 27.49 18.96 17.98
CA GLU A 155 26.03 19.09 18.06
C GLU A 155 25.34 17.90 17.38
N VAL A 156 25.77 17.53 16.18
CA VAL A 156 25.24 16.36 15.45
C VAL A 156 25.51 15.07 16.23
N LYS A 157 26.71 14.91 16.80
CA LYS A 157 27.04 13.76 17.66
C LYS A 157 26.10 13.67 18.86
N LYS A 158 25.75 14.80 19.49
CA LYS A 158 24.84 14.87 20.63
C LYS A 158 23.41 14.47 20.24
N ILE A 159 22.91 14.94 19.09
CA ILE A 159 21.59 14.57 18.55
C ILE A 159 21.51 13.06 18.30
N ILE A 160 22.53 12.50 17.64
CA ILE A 160 22.59 11.05 17.36
C ILE A 160 22.61 10.24 18.66
N SER A 161 23.39 10.68 19.66
CA SER A 161 23.46 10.03 20.97
C SER A 161 22.10 10.00 21.67
N GLN A 162 21.40 11.15 21.72
CA GLN A 162 20.07 11.27 22.31
C GLN A 162 19.01 10.39 21.63
N GLN A 163 19.09 10.23 20.30
CA GLN A 163 18.18 9.35 19.55
C GLN A 163 18.41 7.85 19.84
N ASN A 164 19.65 7.47 20.16
CA ASN A 164 20.03 6.07 20.40
C ASN A 164 19.90 5.64 21.86
N SER A 165 20.02 6.56 22.82
CA SER A 165 19.95 6.28 24.26
C SER A 165 18.60 5.74 24.76
N GLY A 166 17.55 5.74 23.93
CA GLY A 166 16.22 5.24 24.28
C GLY A 166 15.84 3.88 23.67
N LYS A 167 16.66 3.28 22.81
CA LYS A 167 16.35 1.98 22.19
C LYS A 167 16.88 0.84 23.06
N LYS A 168 16.09 0.39 24.04
CA LYS A 168 16.30 -0.95 24.61
C LYS A 168 16.11 -1.97 23.48
N ILE A 169 17.13 -2.82 23.32
CA ILE A 169 17.04 -4.02 22.49
C ILE A 169 16.32 -5.05 23.38
N GLU A 170 15.02 -5.22 23.19
CA GLU A 170 14.30 -6.44 23.62
C GLU A 170 14.39 -7.49 22.52
#